data_AF-A0A942BTJ9-F1
#
_entry.id   AF-A0A942BTJ9-F1
#
_cell.length_a   1.000
_cell.length_b   1.000
_cell.length_c   1.000
_cell.angle_alpha   90.00
_cell.angle_beta   90.00
_cell.angle_gamma   90.00
#
_symmetry.space_group_name_H-M   'P 1'
#
loop_
_entity.id
_entity.type
_entity.pdbx_description
1 polymer ?
#
loop_
_entity_poly.entity_id
_entity_poly.type
_entity_poly.pdbx_seq_one_letter_code
_entity_poly.pdbx_strand_id
1 'polypeptide(L)'
;MLDLRMRRQKGFSLVELLLVLAIIGIISAIAIPAFMGQRRRARVIGDAQANAQSLAMNLEARKAETGLYTGGTSAAINSCTWTKGVPTTSKFLPGVQFKNATQMNMAVAVTSGGLKYLITVTDPNAGSSQVLTRDQGGAVILNSSYNK
;
A
#
# COMPACT_ATOMS: atom_id res chain seq x y z
N MET A 1 57.05 -37.40 28.62
CA MET A 1 56.78 -37.43 27.16
C MET A 1 55.30 -37.17 26.97
N LEU A 2 54.91 -36.03 26.37
CA LEU A 2 53.51 -35.66 26.12
C LEU A 2 53.18 -35.99 24.66
N ASP A 3 52.26 -36.93 24.47
CA ASP A 3 51.83 -37.39 23.15
C ASP A 3 50.84 -36.37 22.55
N LEU A 4 51.32 -35.51 21.64
CA LEU A 4 50.49 -34.55 20.91
C LEU A 4 49.67 -35.29 19.86
N ARG A 5 48.45 -35.72 20.23
CA ARG A 5 47.46 -36.21 19.27
C ARG A 5 47.12 -35.12 18.24
N MET A 6 47.62 -35.29 17.02
CA MET A 6 47.18 -34.52 15.85
C MET A 6 45.67 -34.73 15.64
N ARG A 7 44.89 -33.66 15.81
CA ARG A 7 43.46 -33.65 15.49
C ARG A 7 43.31 -33.72 13.97
N ARG A 8 42.75 -34.82 13.45
CA ARG A 8 42.39 -34.93 12.02
C ARG A 8 41.36 -33.86 11.68
N GLN A 9 41.75 -32.86 10.88
CA GLN A 9 40.80 -31.93 10.27
C GLN A 9 39.99 -32.70 9.22
N LYS A 10 38.71 -32.95 9.49
CA LYS A 10 37.75 -33.39 8.48
C LYS A 10 37.32 -32.15 7.69
N GLY A 11 37.78 -32.04 6.44
CA GLY A 11 37.28 -31.06 5.49
C GLY A 11 35.88 -31.44 4.97
N PHE A 12 35.15 -30.44 4.46
CA PHE A 12 33.85 -30.63 3.82
C PHE A 12 34.00 -31.42 2.52
N SER A 13 33.16 -32.44 2.30
CA SER A 13 33.16 -33.21 1.06
C SER A 13 32.45 -32.44 -0.06
N LEU A 14 32.97 -32.53 -1.30
CA LEU A 14 32.27 -32.00 -2.48
C LEU A 14 30.89 -32.65 -2.66
N VAL A 15 30.76 -33.92 -2.27
CA VAL A 15 29.48 -34.64 -2.30
C VAL A 15 28.51 -34.09 -1.25
N GLU A 16 29.01 -33.68 -0.09
CA GLU A 16 28.19 -33.02 0.95
C GLU A 16 27.66 -31.68 0.43
N LEU A 17 28.48 -30.88 -0.25
CA LEU A 17 28.04 -29.60 -0.81
C LEU A 17 27.02 -29.79 -1.93
N LEU A 18 27.21 -30.80 -2.77
CA LEU A 18 26.33 -31.10 -3.90
C LEU A 18 24.93 -31.52 -3.44
N LEU A 19 24.84 -32.40 -2.44
CA LEU A 19 23.54 -32.84 -1.90
C LEU A 19 22.81 -31.68 -1.19
N VAL A 20 23.54 -30.81 -0.48
CA VAL A 20 22.96 -29.64 0.21
C VAL A 20 22.32 -28.68 -0.80
N LEU A 21 23.02 -28.35 -1.88
CA LEU A 21 22.47 -27.48 -2.93
C LEU A 21 21.27 -28.11 -3.63
N ALA A 22 21.26 -29.44 -3.83
CA ALA A 22 20.12 -30.15 -4.38
C ALA A 22 18.86 -30.01 -3.49
N ILE A 23 19.01 -30.20 -2.17
CA ILE A 23 17.88 -30.07 -1.23
C ILE A 23 17.40 -28.61 -1.13
N ILE A 24 18.32 -27.64 -1.00
CA ILE A 24 17.97 -26.21 -0.97
C ILE A 24 17.28 -25.81 -2.28
N GLY A 25 17.70 -26.34 -3.42
CA GLY A 25 17.08 -26.09 -4.73
C GLY A 25 15.61 -26.52 -4.76
N ILE A 26 15.30 -27.73 -4.29
CA ILE A 26 13.93 -28.26 -4.24
C ILE A 26 13.05 -27.39 -3.35
N ILE A 27 13.50 -27.07 -2.14
CA ILE A 27 12.73 -26.25 -1.20
C ILE A 27 12.54 -24.83 -1.74
N SER A 28 13.60 -24.24 -2.32
CA SER A 28 13.59 -22.88 -2.84
C SER A 28 12.62 -22.70 -4.02
N ALA A 29 12.46 -23.72 -4.86
CA ALA A 29 11.53 -23.68 -5.99
C ALA A 29 10.08 -23.40 -5.56
N ILE A 30 9.66 -23.90 -4.40
CA ILE A 30 8.31 -23.68 -3.86
C ILE A 30 8.27 -22.46 -2.93
N ALA A 31 9.30 -22.30 -2.09
CA ALA A 31 9.33 -21.27 -1.07
C ALA A 31 9.46 -19.85 -1.64
N ILE A 32 10.30 -19.64 -2.67
CA ILE A 32 10.54 -18.31 -3.25
C ILE A 32 9.26 -17.68 -3.83
N PRO A 33 8.51 -18.33 -4.73
CA PRO A 33 7.30 -17.71 -5.31
C PRO A 33 6.24 -17.41 -4.24
N ALA A 34 6.06 -18.32 -3.27
CA ALA A 34 5.13 -18.12 -2.16
C ALA A 34 5.52 -16.90 -1.29
N PHE A 35 6.81 -16.80 -0.93
CA PHE A 35 7.33 -15.69 -0.14
C PHE A 35 7.25 -14.35 -0.89
N MET A 36 7.49 -14.33 -2.21
CA MET A 36 7.32 -13.13 -3.02
C MET A 36 5.87 -12.63 -3.04
N GLY A 37 4.89 -13.54 -3.12
CA GLY A 37 3.47 -13.20 -3.00
C GLY A 37 3.13 -12.59 -1.64
N GLN A 38 3.62 -13.19 -0.55
CA GLN A 38 3.41 -12.68 0.81
C GLN A 38 4.02 -11.30 1.03
N ARG A 39 5.27 -11.08 0.56
CA ARG A 39 5.92 -9.76 0.64
C ARG A 39 5.16 -8.69 -0.11
N ARG A 40 4.62 -9.02 -1.30
CA ARG A 40 3.78 -8.08 -2.07
C ARG A 40 2.52 -7.70 -1.30
N ARG A 41 1.82 -8.67 -0.69
CA ARG A 41 0.63 -8.41 0.14
C ARG A 41 0.95 -7.55 1.35
N ALA A 42 2.01 -7.87 2.08
CA ALA A 42 2.46 -7.08 3.23
C ALA A 42 2.77 -5.63 2.84
N ARG A 43 3.43 -5.42 1.69
CA ARG A 43 3.68 -4.07 1.16
C ARG A 43 2.40 -3.33 0.83
N VAL A 44 1.46 -3.97 0.13
CA VAL A 44 0.15 -3.37 -0.23
C VAL A 44 -0.61 -2.95 1.02
N ILE A 45 -0.61 -3.77 2.08
CA ILE A 45 -1.26 -3.44 3.35
C ILE A 45 -0.58 -2.25 4.04
N GLY A 46 0.76 -2.26 4.12
CA GLY A 46 1.52 -1.14 4.71
C GLY A 46 1.31 0.17 3.96
N ASP A 47 1.35 0.12 2.62
CA ASP A 47 1.08 1.27 1.75
C ASP A 47 -0.37 1.77 1.91
N ALA A 48 -1.33 0.87 2.07
CA ALA A 48 -2.73 1.23 2.30
C ALA A 48 -2.91 2.00 3.60
N GLN A 49 -2.31 1.51 4.69
CA GLN A 49 -2.37 2.16 6.00
C GLN A 49 -1.66 3.51 6.00
N ALA A 50 -0.45 3.58 5.44
CA ALA A 50 0.33 4.82 5.37
C ALA A 50 -0.39 5.90 4.55
N ASN A 51 -0.92 5.54 3.39
CA ASN A 51 -1.67 6.47 2.55
C ASN A 51 -2.97 6.91 3.22
N ALA A 52 -3.70 5.99 3.87
CA ALA A 52 -4.93 6.34 4.59
C ALA A 52 -4.65 7.31 5.75
N GLN A 53 -3.59 7.07 6.54
CA GLN A 53 -3.20 7.97 7.62
C GLN A 53 -2.80 9.36 7.10
N SER A 54 -1.97 9.42 6.06
CA SER A 54 -1.60 10.68 5.42
C SER A 54 -2.83 11.45 4.89
N LEU A 55 -3.79 10.73 4.30
CA LEU A 55 -5.03 11.29 3.81
C LEU A 55 -5.88 11.88 4.94
N ALA A 56 -6.05 11.12 6.03
CA ALA A 56 -6.80 11.56 7.20
C ALA A 56 -6.17 12.82 7.83
N MET A 57 -4.85 12.85 8.00
CA MET A 57 -4.14 14.01 8.54
C MET A 57 -4.33 15.26 7.68
N ASN A 58 -4.25 15.11 6.36
CA ASN A 58 -4.47 16.22 5.43
C ASN A 58 -5.93 16.73 5.48
N LEU A 59 -6.89 15.80 5.57
CA LEU A 59 -8.31 16.13 5.70
C LEU A 59 -8.60 16.89 7.02
N GLU A 60 -8.06 16.43 8.14
CA GLU A 60 -8.23 17.10 9.43
C GLU A 60 -7.54 18.46 9.47
N ALA A 61 -6.33 18.59 8.92
CA ALA A 61 -5.65 19.88 8.79
C ALA A 61 -6.52 20.87 8.00
N ARG A 62 -7.14 20.42 6.91
CA ARG A 62 -8.03 21.24 6.11
C ARG A 62 -9.28 21.69 6.87
N LYS A 63 -9.90 20.78 7.63
CA LYS A 63 -11.04 21.10 8.47
C LYS A 63 -10.68 22.11 9.56
N ALA A 64 -9.49 21.99 10.15
CA ALA A 64 -9.00 22.95 11.13
C ALA A 64 -8.82 24.35 10.53
N GLU A 65 -8.36 24.45 9.27
CA GLU A 65 -8.19 25.73 8.58
C GLU A 65 -9.50 26.39 8.14
N THR A 66 -10.49 25.61 7.69
CA THR A 66 -11.67 26.15 6.98
C THR A 66 -13.02 25.73 7.51
N GLY A 67 -13.06 24.93 8.57
CA GLY A 67 -14.28 24.37 9.16
C GLY A 67 -14.91 23.24 8.32
N LEU A 68 -14.40 22.98 7.11
CA LEU A 68 -14.92 21.99 6.17
C LEU A 68 -13.79 21.08 5.70
N TYR A 69 -14.11 19.82 5.41
CA TYR A 69 -13.16 18.88 4.80
C TYR A 69 -12.94 19.13 3.30
N THR A 70 -13.71 20.04 2.69
CA THR A 70 -13.66 20.35 1.25
C THR A 70 -13.64 21.84 0.96
N GLY A 71 -12.91 22.26 -0.07
CA GLY A 71 -13.04 23.60 -0.67
C GLY A 71 -14.25 23.64 -1.61
N GLY A 72 -15.07 24.68 -1.52
CA GLY A 72 -16.30 24.81 -2.30
C GLY A 72 -16.11 24.77 -3.82
N THR A 73 -17.24 24.49 -4.48
CA THR A 73 -17.50 24.30 -5.92
C THR A 73 -16.94 23.03 -6.56
N SER A 74 -17.86 22.08 -6.73
CA SER A 74 -17.75 20.82 -7.46
C SER A 74 -17.29 21.04 -8.90
N ALA A 75 -16.01 20.81 -9.19
CA ALA A 75 -15.58 20.39 -10.52
C ALA A 75 -15.25 18.89 -10.44
N ALA A 76 -15.99 18.04 -11.15
CA ALA A 76 -15.70 16.62 -11.24
C ALA A 76 -14.31 16.41 -11.87
N ILE A 77 -13.30 16.12 -11.06
CA ILE A 77 -11.95 15.83 -11.55
C ILE A 77 -11.92 14.33 -11.89
N ASN A 78 -12.13 14.00 -13.16
CA ASN A 78 -12.19 12.62 -13.67
C ASN A 78 -10.82 11.94 -13.78
N SER A 79 -9.73 12.63 -13.43
CA SER A 79 -8.38 12.06 -13.46
C SER A 79 -7.47 12.80 -12.49
N CYS A 80 -6.87 12.08 -11.56
CA CYS A 80 -5.69 12.57 -10.84
C CYS A 80 -4.48 11.73 -11.16
N THR A 81 -3.57 12.36 -11.88
CA THR A 81 -2.20 11.89 -12.02
C THR A 81 -1.47 12.20 -10.72
N TRP A 82 -1.11 11.16 -9.97
CA TRP A 82 -0.12 11.26 -8.90
C TRP A 82 1.25 11.52 -9.53
N THR A 83 1.58 12.79 -9.77
CA THR A 83 2.94 13.17 -10.14
C THR A 83 3.67 13.56 -8.86
N LYS A 84 4.66 12.76 -8.45
CA LYS A 84 5.52 13.07 -7.30
C LYS A 84 6.13 14.48 -7.51
N GLY A 85 5.81 15.41 -6.61
CA GLY A 85 6.41 16.75 -6.59
C GLY A 85 5.64 17.87 -7.29
N VAL A 86 4.39 17.67 -7.74
CA VAL A 86 3.56 18.76 -8.29
C VAL A 86 2.52 19.19 -7.26
N PRO A 87 2.52 20.45 -6.78
CA PRO A 87 1.48 20.97 -5.91
C PRO A 87 0.27 21.34 -6.77
N THR A 88 -0.59 20.38 -7.09
CA THR A 88 -1.93 20.75 -7.56
C THR A 88 -2.69 21.36 -6.39
N THR A 89 -3.34 22.48 -6.66
CA THR A 89 -3.93 23.47 -5.73
C THR A 89 -4.95 22.95 -4.71
N SER A 90 -5.21 21.64 -4.67
CA SER A 90 -5.82 20.95 -3.54
C SER A 90 -4.80 19.94 -2.98
N LYS A 91 -3.93 20.41 -2.08
CA LYS A 91 -2.93 19.60 -1.36
C LYS A 91 -3.53 18.46 -0.52
N PHE A 92 -4.86 18.47 -0.35
CA PHE A 92 -5.52 17.69 0.68
C PHE A 92 -6.02 16.34 0.19
N LEU A 93 -6.45 16.28 -1.07
CA LEU A 93 -6.70 15.08 -1.85
C LEU A 93 -6.54 15.47 -3.33
N PRO A 94 -5.66 14.86 -4.14
CA PRO A 94 -5.72 15.09 -5.57
C PRO A 94 -7.08 14.53 -6.06
N GLY A 95 -7.97 15.42 -6.52
CA GLY A 95 -9.20 15.07 -7.27
C GLY A 95 -10.42 14.63 -6.51
N VAL A 96 -10.39 14.62 -5.18
CA VAL A 96 -11.52 14.19 -4.37
C VAL A 96 -12.36 15.41 -4.01
N GLN A 97 -13.64 15.37 -4.40
CA GLN A 97 -14.57 16.48 -4.25
C GLN A 97 -15.83 16.00 -3.54
N PHE A 98 -16.14 16.60 -2.39
CA PHE A 98 -17.42 16.45 -1.69
C PHE A 98 -18.07 17.83 -1.55
N LYS A 99 -19.39 17.87 -1.46
CA LYS A 99 -20.14 19.13 -1.36
C LYS A 99 -20.27 19.53 0.11
N ASN A 100 -19.52 20.54 0.55
CA ASN A 100 -19.62 21.14 1.90
C ASN A 100 -19.56 20.10 3.04
N ALA A 101 -18.64 19.13 2.95
CA ALA A 101 -18.58 18.05 3.93
C ALA A 101 -18.08 18.55 5.28
N THR A 102 -18.94 18.46 6.30
CA THR A 102 -18.63 18.77 7.71
C THR A 102 -18.15 17.55 8.49
N GLN A 103 -18.38 16.35 7.94
CA GLN A 103 -18.01 15.05 8.48
C GLN A 103 -17.51 14.15 7.34
N MET A 104 -16.59 13.25 7.66
CA MET A 104 -16.00 12.31 6.70
C MET A 104 -15.81 10.97 7.38
N ASN A 105 -16.21 9.89 6.71
CA ASN A 105 -15.84 8.53 7.09
C ASN A 105 -14.80 8.00 6.10
N MET A 106 -13.79 7.29 6.60
CA MET A 106 -12.75 6.68 5.77
C MET A 106 -12.66 5.19 6.06
N ALA A 107 -12.80 4.40 5.01
CA ALA A 107 -12.65 2.95 5.06
C ALA A 107 -11.50 2.51 4.16
N VAL A 108 -10.72 1.54 4.63
CA VAL A 108 -9.65 0.91 3.85
C VAL A 108 -10.02 -0.56 3.67
N ALA A 109 -9.99 -1.06 2.45
CA ALA A 109 -10.14 -2.48 2.19
C ALA A 109 -9.05 -2.98 1.26
N VAL A 110 -8.69 -4.24 1.43
CA VAL A 110 -7.75 -4.94 0.57
C VAL A 110 -8.56 -5.87 -0.34
N THR A 111 -8.30 -5.83 -1.64
CA THR A 111 -9.05 -6.59 -2.66
C THR A 111 -8.10 -7.44 -3.52
N SER A 112 -8.66 -8.23 -4.44
CA SER A 112 -7.92 -9.04 -5.42
C SER A 112 -6.86 -9.94 -4.78
N GLY A 113 -7.24 -10.71 -3.74
CA GLY A 113 -6.34 -11.67 -3.09
C GLY A 113 -5.14 -11.03 -2.39
N GLY A 114 -5.29 -9.80 -1.87
CA GLY A 114 -4.24 -9.12 -1.09
C GLY A 114 -3.35 -8.19 -1.92
N LEU A 115 -3.62 -8.02 -3.21
CA LEU A 115 -2.70 -7.38 -4.15
C LEU A 115 -3.08 -5.95 -4.51
N LYS A 116 -4.33 -5.55 -4.25
CA LYS A 116 -4.84 -4.19 -4.46
C LYS A 116 -5.47 -3.68 -3.18
N TYR A 117 -5.51 -2.38 -3.00
CA TYR A 117 -6.29 -1.78 -1.94
C TYR A 117 -7.14 -0.64 -2.45
N LEU A 118 -8.24 -0.42 -1.75
CA LEU A 118 -9.15 0.69 -1.94
C LEU A 118 -9.22 1.51 -0.65
N ILE A 119 -9.13 2.82 -0.79
CA ILE A 119 -9.46 3.77 0.27
C ILE A 119 -10.74 4.46 -0.17
N THR A 120 -11.81 4.24 0.58
CA THR A 120 -13.10 4.88 0.33
C THR A 120 -13.27 5.98 1.34
N VAL A 121 -13.47 7.20 0.86
CA VAL A 121 -13.82 8.34 1.68
C VAL A 121 -15.27 8.71 1.37
N THR A 122 -16.10 8.83 2.39
CA THR A 122 -17.54 9.08 2.25
C THR A 122 -17.98 10.21 3.16
N ASP A 123 -18.79 11.13 2.64
CA ASP A 123 -19.53 12.07 3.47
C ASP A 123 -20.82 11.37 3.95
N PRO A 124 -20.96 11.08 5.26
CA PRO A 124 -22.13 10.37 5.78
C PRO A 124 -23.44 11.16 5.62
N ASN A 125 -23.37 12.48 5.50
CA ASN A 125 -24.55 13.34 5.38
C ASN A 125 -25.00 13.50 3.92
N ALA A 126 -24.09 13.38 2.96
CA ALA A 126 -24.37 13.53 1.53
C ALA A 126 -24.41 12.19 0.76
N GLY A 127 -24.08 11.06 1.41
CA GLY A 127 -24.03 9.74 0.77
C GLY A 127 -23.04 9.65 -0.40
N SER A 128 -22.16 10.64 -0.55
CA SER A 128 -21.20 10.74 -1.66
C SER A 128 -19.93 10.00 -1.28
N SER A 129 -19.49 9.06 -2.12
CA SER A 129 -18.29 8.26 -1.91
C SER A 129 -17.26 8.47 -3.01
N GLN A 130 -16.00 8.58 -2.61
CA GLN A 130 -14.85 8.68 -3.49
C GLN A 130 -13.94 7.51 -3.19
N VAL A 131 -13.55 6.77 -4.23
CA VAL A 131 -12.75 5.54 -4.09
C VAL A 131 -11.39 5.75 -4.74
N LEU A 132 -10.34 5.71 -3.93
CA LEU A 132 -8.96 5.64 -4.38
C LEU A 132 -8.59 4.16 -4.49
N THR A 133 -8.33 3.67 -5.69
CA THR A 133 -7.80 2.31 -5.89
C THR A 133 -6.33 2.40 -6.22
N ARG A 134 -5.50 1.60 -5.53
CA ARG A 134 -4.09 1.43 -5.90
C ARG A 134 -3.80 -0.02 -6.25
N ASP A 135 -3.13 -0.20 -7.38
CA ASP A 135 -2.61 -1.49 -7.84
C ASP A 135 -1.09 -1.61 -7.58
N GLN A 136 -0.54 -2.81 -7.71
CA GLN A 136 0.89 -3.10 -7.55
C GLN A 136 1.79 -2.33 -8.52
N GLY A 137 1.23 -1.84 -9.63
CA GLY A 137 1.92 -0.98 -10.60
C GLY A 137 2.02 0.49 -10.18
N GLY A 138 1.50 0.87 -9.00
CA GLY A 138 1.55 2.24 -8.48
C GLY A 138 0.53 3.19 -9.09
N ALA A 139 -0.26 2.74 -10.07
CA ALA A 139 -1.37 3.52 -10.61
C ALA A 139 -2.42 3.76 -9.52
N VAL A 140 -2.75 5.03 -9.29
CA VAL A 140 -3.87 5.47 -8.45
C VAL A 140 -5.02 5.79 -9.39
N ILE A 141 -6.14 5.08 -9.22
CA ILE A 141 -7.38 5.33 -9.95
C ILE A 141 -8.36 5.98 -8.98
N LEU A 142 -8.85 7.18 -9.30
CA LEU A 142 -9.97 7.79 -8.61
C LEU A 142 -11.26 7.34 -9.29
N ASN A 143 -12.23 6.88 -8.51
CA ASN A 143 -13.60 6.77 -8.97
C ASN A 143 -14.49 7.66 -8.10
N SER A 144 -15.07 8.68 -8.73
CA SER A 144 -16.00 9.62 -8.11
C SER A 144 -17.42 9.20 -8.45
N SER A 145 -18.12 8.56 -7.50
CA SER A 145 -19.56 8.35 -7.60
C SER A 145 -20.25 9.46 -6.80
N TYR A 146 -20.43 10.62 -7.44
CA TYR A 146 -21.34 11.64 -6.94
C TYR A 146 -22.75 11.22 -7.35
N ASN A 147 -23.59 10.84 -6.37
CA ASN A 147 -24.99 10.54 -6.64
C ASN A 147 -25.64 11.83 -7.15
N LYS A 148 -26.02 11.84 -8.44
CA LYS A 148 -26.64 13.01 -9.08
C LYS A 148 -27.99 13.33 -8.47
#